data_AF-A0A9C7SE19-F1
#
_entry.id   AF-A0A9C7SE19-F1
#
_cell.length_a   1.000
_cell.length_b   1.000
_cell.length_c   1.000
_cell.angle_alpha   90.00
_cell.angle_beta   90.00
_cell.angle_gamma   90.00
#
_symmetry.space_group_name_H-M   'P 1'
#
loop_
_entity.id
_entity.type
_entity.pdbx_description
1 polymer ?
#
loop_
_entity_poly.entity_id
_entity_poly.type
_entity_poly.pdbx_seq_one_letter_code
_entity_poly.pdbx_strand_id
1 'polypeptide(L)'
;MKQTIAYTIEDRRYLSITDRCTLACKFCPKTKGSMQVHEYDLSFDHRPETDEIIAVIGNVSDFSWVVFCGYGEPTLRLKTLLEVARYVKQQGGRVRLNTDGLANLVHKRNVLPEMEGLIDALS
;
A
#
# COMPACT_ATOMS: atom_id res chain seq x y z
N MET A 1 8.81 -19.73 0.95
CA MET A 1 9.09 -18.54 0.12
C MET A 1 8.95 -17.32 1.00
N LYS A 2 9.68 -16.22 0.74
CA LYS A 2 9.51 -14.97 1.49
C LYS A 2 8.27 -14.24 0.91
N GLN A 3 7.31 -13.85 1.75
CA GLN A 3 6.10 -13.13 1.32
C GLN A 3 6.45 -11.85 0.52
N THR A 4 5.68 -11.56 -0.53
CA THR A 4 5.89 -10.36 -1.37
C THR A 4 5.18 -9.15 -0.76
N ILE A 5 5.94 -8.31 -0.06
CA ILE A 5 5.45 -7.04 0.50
C ILE A 5 5.56 -5.91 -0.53
N ALA A 6 6.66 -5.89 -1.28
CA ALA A 6 6.96 -4.85 -2.24
C ALA A 6 7.35 -5.46 -3.59
N TYR A 7 6.70 -5.02 -4.65
CA TYR A 7 6.84 -5.52 -6.01
C TYR A 7 6.91 -4.36 -7.00
N THR A 8 7.46 -4.60 -8.18
CA THR A 8 7.70 -3.54 -9.17
C THR A 8 6.97 -3.88 -10.46
N ILE A 9 6.16 -2.95 -10.94
CA ILE A 9 5.52 -3.04 -12.25
C ILE A 9 5.93 -1.78 -12.98
N GLU A 10 6.55 -1.95 -14.15
CA GLU A 10 7.16 -0.87 -14.93
C GLU A 10 8.14 -0.05 -14.07
N ASP A 11 7.92 1.26 -13.94
CA ASP A 11 8.78 2.19 -13.22
C ASP A 11 8.25 2.53 -11.81
N ARG A 12 7.33 1.73 -11.26
CA ARG A 12 6.66 2.01 -9.98
C ARG A 12 6.84 0.90 -8.97
N ARG A 13 7.07 1.28 -7.71
CA ARG A 13 7.21 0.37 -6.57
C ARG A 13 5.89 0.26 -5.82
N TYR A 14 5.25 -0.90 -5.90
CA TYR A 14 3.99 -1.17 -5.23
C TYR A 14 4.22 -1.80 -3.85
N LEU A 15 3.45 -1.37 -2.85
CA LEU A 15 3.50 -1.86 -1.47
C LEU A 15 2.15 -2.47 -1.07
N SER A 16 2.14 -3.80 -0.90
CA SER A 16 1.04 -4.56 -0.33
C SER A 16 1.23 -4.65 1.18
N ILE A 17 0.51 -3.83 1.94
CA ILE A 17 0.69 -3.73 3.41
C ILE A 17 -0.41 -4.45 4.21
N THR A 18 -1.46 -4.93 3.55
CA THR A 18 -2.58 -5.64 4.17
C THR A 18 -3.39 -6.38 3.10
N ASP A 19 -4.03 -7.49 3.49
CA ASP A 19 -5.00 -8.25 2.69
C ASP A 19 -6.46 -7.97 3.10
N ARG A 20 -6.67 -7.30 4.25
CA ARG A 20 -8.00 -6.86 4.69
C ARG A 20 -8.49 -5.69 3.85
N CYS A 21 -9.77 -5.70 3.49
CA CYS A 21 -10.44 -4.63 2.76
C CYS A 21 -11.83 -4.41 3.34
N THR A 22 -12.38 -3.19 3.22
CA THR A 22 -13.76 -2.90 3.63
C THR A 22 -14.78 -3.43 2.62
N LEU A 23 -14.34 -3.70 1.39
CA LEU A 23 -15.17 -4.14 0.28
C LEU A 23 -14.96 -5.61 -0.08
N ALA A 24 -16.00 -6.22 -0.65
CA ALA A 24 -15.98 -7.55 -1.26
C ALA A 24 -16.34 -7.46 -2.75
N CYS A 25 -15.53 -6.72 -3.51
CA CYS A 25 -15.82 -6.43 -4.92
C CYS A 25 -15.95 -7.71 -5.76
N LYS A 26 -16.98 -7.77 -6.62
CA LYS A 26 -17.24 -8.91 -7.54
C LYS A 26 -16.08 -9.19 -8.50
N PHE A 27 -15.32 -8.15 -8.86
CA PHE A 27 -14.20 -8.26 -9.80
C PHE A 27 -12.86 -8.54 -9.12
N CYS A 28 -12.76 -8.46 -7.79
CA CYS A 28 -11.49 -8.61 -7.08
C CYS A 28 -10.97 -10.06 -7.16
N PRO A 29 -9.75 -10.32 -7.68
CA PRO A 29 -9.19 -11.67 -7.75
C PRO A 29 -9.17 -12.41 -6.40
N LYS A 30 -8.92 -11.70 -5.29
CA LYS A 30 -8.96 -12.29 -3.93
C LYS A 30 -10.30 -12.95 -3.62
N THR A 31 -11.42 -12.38 -4.04
CA THR A 31 -12.77 -12.95 -3.79
C THR A 31 -13.05 -14.18 -4.68
N LYS A 32 -12.17 -14.43 -5.65
CA LYS A 32 -12.18 -15.61 -6.54
C LYS A 32 -11.08 -16.62 -6.17
N GLY A 33 -10.40 -16.44 -5.04
CA GLY A 33 -9.38 -17.35 -4.54
C GLY A 33 -7.98 -17.15 -5.14
N SER A 34 -7.72 -16.03 -5.82
CA SER A 34 -6.38 -15.71 -6.36
C SER A 34 -5.78 -14.50 -5.67
N MET A 35 -4.54 -14.66 -5.19
CA MET A 35 -3.69 -13.60 -4.65
C MET A 35 -2.56 -13.22 -5.62
N GLN A 36 -2.70 -13.57 -6.89
CA GLN A 36 -1.68 -13.38 -7.92
C GLN A 36 -1.88 -12.07 -8.71
N VAL A 37 -0.86 -11.21 -8.70
CA VAL A 37 -0.76 -10.00 -9.55
C VAL A 37 0.47 -10.13 -10.45
N HIS A 38 0.25 -10.26 -11.76
CA HIS A 38 1.33 -10.60 -12.71
C HIS A 38 2.11 -11.85 -12.25
N GLU A 39 3.41 -11.75 -12.05
CA GLU A 39 4.30 -12.80 -11.51
C GLU A 39 4.38 -12.83 -9.97
N TYR A 40 3.77 -11.86 -9.27
CA TYR A 40 3.83 -11.74 -7.82
C TYR A 40 2.65 -12.40 -7.08
N ASP A 41 2.97 -13.28 -6.13
CA ASP A 41 2.00 -13.80 -5.15
C ASP A 41 1.96 -12.88 -3.93
N LEU A 42 0.83 -12.21 -3.71
CA LEU A 42 0.61 -11.26 -2.62
C LEU A 42 -0.05 -11.90 -1.39
N SER A 43 -0.01 -13.22 -1.28
CA SER A 43 -0.41 -13.94 -0.07
C SER A 43 0.50 -13.54 1.11
N PHE A 44 -0.10 -13.39 2.28
CA PHE A 44 0.61 -13.04 3.52
C PHE A 44 0.75 -14.27 4.41
N ASP A 45 1.97 -14.49 4.91
CA ASP A 45 2.22 -15.36 6.07
C ASP A 45 1.89 -14.59 7.36
N HIS A 46 2.21 -13.29 7.39
CA HIS A 46 1.87 -12.36 8.46
C HIS A 46 1.66 -10.95 7.92
N ARG A 47 0.95 -10.10 8.68
CA ARG A 47 0.84 -8.67 8.32
C ARG A 47 2.17 -7.98 8.60
N PRO A 48 2.81 -7.35 7.61
CA PRO A 48 4.18 -6.85 7.75
C PRO A 48 4.23 -5.61 8.64
N GLU A 49 5.22 -5.49 9.52
CA GLU A 49 5.42 -4.29 10.32
C GLU A 49 6.00 -3.13 9.51
N THR A 50 5.93 -1.89 10.03
CA THR A 50 6.45 -0.68 9.36
C THR A 50 7.91 -0.87 8.90
N ASP A 51 8.76 -1.40 9.79
CA ASP A 51 10.20 -1.60 9.51
C ASP A 51 10.43 -2.67 8.44
N GLU A 52 9.62 -3.73 8.41
CA GLU A 52 9.69 -4.76 7.36
C GLU A 52 9.35 -4.18 6.00
N ILE A 53 8.33 -3.30 5.93
CA ILE A 53 7.94 -2.62 4.70
C ILE A 53 9.09 -1.71 4.24
N ILE A 54 9.61 -0.85 5.12
CA ILE A 54 10.71 0.08 4.80
C ILE A 54 11.95 -0.68 4.29
N ALA A 55 12.32 -1.78 4.95
CA ALA A 55 13.48 -2.58 4.59
C ALA A 55 13.42 -3.17 3.17
N VAL A 56 12.23 -3.33 2.60
CA VAL A 56 12.04 -3.91 1.26
C VAL A 56 11.66 -2.90 0.18
N ILE A 57 11.47 -1.61 0.50
CA ILE A 57 11.15 -0.60 -0.52
C ILE A 57 12.26 -0.52 -1.57
N GLY A 58 13.51 -0.61 -1.14
CA GLY A 58 14.68 -0.38 -1.98
C GLY A 58 15.02 1.11 -2.07
N ASN A 59 15.82 1.48 -3.07
CA ASN A 59 16.16 2.88 -3.32
C ASN A 59 14.98 3.60 -3.99
N VAL A 60 14.43 4.59 -3.30
CA VAL A 60 13.21 5.29 -3.72
C VAL A 60 13.41 6.06 -5.03
N SER A 61 14.63 6.54 -5.32
CA SER A 61 14.92 7.29 -6.55
C SER A 61 14.84 6.45 -7.82
N ASP A 62 14.83 5.13 -7.71
CA ASP A 62 14.78 4.21 -8.85
C ASP A 62 13.36 4.10 -9.44
N PHE A 63 12.36 4.69 -8.78
CA PHE A 63 10.95 4.58 -9.14
C PHE A 63 10.31 5.96 -9.31
N SER A 64 9.42 6.10 -10.29
CA SER A 64 8.64 7.32 -10.46
C SER A 64 7.60 7.52 -9.34
N TRP A 65 7.14 6.41 -8.76
CA TRP A 65 6.17 6.37 -7.66
C TRP A 65 6.39 5.19 -6.72
N VAL A 66 6.21 5.42 -5.42
CA VAL A 66 5.86 4.39 -4.46
C VAL A 66 4.34 4.38 -4.30
N VAL A 67 3.71 3.24 -4.55
CA VAL A 67 2.25 3.10 -4.64
C VAL A 67 1.75 2.15 -3.55
N PHE A 68 0.93 2.64 -2.63
CA PHE A 68 0.18 1.77 -1.73
C PHE A 68 -0.98 1.13 -2.48
N CYS A 69 -0.88 -0.17 -2.76
CA CYS A 69 -1.88 -0.95 -3.48
C CYS A 69 -1.61 -2.45 -3.27
N GLY A 70 -2.66 -3.24 -3.36
CA GLY A 70 -2.62 -4.70 -3.22
C GLY A 70 -4.05 -5.24 -3.23
N TYR A 71 -4.30 -6.35 -2.55
CA TYR A 71 -5.67 -6.88 -2.40
C TYR A 71 -6.41 -6.42 -1.13
N GLY A 72 -5.72 -5.71 -0.24
CA GLY A 72 -6.34 -5.03 0.89
C GLY A 72 -6.49 -3.53 0.67
N GLU A 73 -7.23 -2.89 1.58
CA GLU A 73 -7.38 -1.44 1.66
C GLU A 73 -6.25 -0.86 2.54
N PRO A 74 -5.28 -0.13 1.97
CA PRO A 74 -4.13 0.36 2.72
C PRO A 74 -4.50 1.28 3.90
N THR A 75 -5.58 2.06 3.78
CA THR A 75 -5.99 2.98 4.85
C THR A 75 -6.52 2.28 6.10
N LEU A 76 -6.83 0.98 6.05
CA LEU A 76 -7.07 0.19 7.27
C LEU A 76 -5.85 0.13 8.19
N ARG A 77 -4.66 0.41 7.65
CA ARG A 77 -3.40 0.53 8.38
C ARG A 77 -2.85 1.94 8.31
N LEU A 78 -3.70 2.95 8.51
CA LEU A 78 -3.36 4.37 8.35
C LEU A 78 -2.05 4.77 9.04
N LYS A 79 -1.81 4.38 10.30
CA LYS A 79 -0.56 4.71 11.01
C LYS A 79 0.67 4.19 10.25
N THR A 80 0.70 2.90 9.91
CA THR A 80 1.79 2.27 9.14
C THR A 80 1.95 2.94 7.78
N LEU A 81 0.84 3.19 7.07
CA LEU A 81 0.86 3.87 5.77
C LEU A 81 1.52 5.24 5.87
N LEU A 82 1.14 6.08 6.85
CA LEU A 82 1.69 7.42 7.03
C LEU A 82 3.16 7.42 7.45
N GLU A 83 3.58 6.45 8.28
CA GLU A 83 4.99 6.26 8.65
C GLU A 83 5.85 5.91 7.44
N VAL A 84 5.39 4.94 6.64
CA VAL A 84 6.09 4.54 5.41
C VAL A 84 6.08 5.67 4.38
N ALA A 85 4.96 6.37 4.20
CA ALA A 85 4.89 7.53 3.30
C ALA A 85 5.90 8.61 3.72
N ARG A 86 5.99 8.92 5.02
CA ARG A 86 6.97 9.88 5.54
C ARG A 86 8.40 9.45 5.24
N TYR A 87 8.73 8.17 5.41
CA TYR A 87 10.04 7.64 5.02
C TYR A 87 10.31 7.88 3.53
N VAL A 88 9.36 7.54 2.65
CA VAL A 88 9.50 7.74 1.19
C VAL A 88 9.72 9.22 0.86
N LYS A 89 8.96 10.15 1.47
CA LYS A 89 9.13 11.60 1.25
C LYS A 89 10.50 12.09 1.73
N GLN A 90 11.01 11.59 2.86
CA GLN A 90 12.36 11.92 3.36
C GLN A 90 13.46 11.46 2.41
N GLN A 91 13.23 10.39 1.64
CA GLN A 91 14.14 9.94 0.58
C GLN A 91 13.92 10.65 -0.77
N GLY A 92 13.07 11.70 -0.82
CA GLY A 92 12.79 12.45 -2.04
C GLY A 92 11.80 11.80 -3.00
N GLY A 93 11.10 10.75 -2.57
CA GLY A 93 10.14 10.02 -3.39
C GLY A 93 8.77 10.68 -3.53
N ARG A 94 7.97 10.10 -4.43
CA ARG A 94 6.56 10.44 -4.64
C ARG A 94 5.68 9.28 -4.19
N VAL A 95 4.58 9.59 -3.52
CA VAL A 95 3.67 8.59 -2.94
C VAL A 95 2.30 8.67 -3.58
N ARG A 96 1.82 7.55 -4.10
CA ARG A 96 0.44 7.37 -4.56
C ARG A 96 -0.29 6.39 -3.65
N LEU A 97 -1.56 6.66 -3.38
CA LEU A 97 -2.43 5.77 -2.62
C LEU A 97 -3.62 5.36 -3.49
N ASN A 98 -3.79 4.06 -3.71
CA ASN A 98 -5.02 3.49 -4.25
C ASN A 98 -5.91 3.06 -3.08
N THR A 99 -7.14 3.56 -3.03
CA THR A 99 -8.04 3.37 -1.90
C THR A 99 -9.50 3.18 -2.34
N ASP A 100 -10.27 2.47 -1.53
CA ASP A 100 -11.73 2.38 -1.66
C ASP A 100 -12.46 3.68 -1.24
N GLY A 101 -11.75 4.66 -0.69
CA GLY A 101 -12.29 5.96 -0.31
C GLY A 101 -13.06 5.96 1.02
N LEU A 102 -13.01 4.87 1.81
CA LEU A 102 -13.79 4.72 3.04
C LEU A 102 -12.99 5.01 4.32
N ALA A 103 -11.78 5.56 4.20
CA ALA A 103 -10.90 5.84 5.34
C ALA A 103 -11.58 6.66 6.45
N ASN A 104 -12.25 7.77 6.11
CA ASN A 104 -12.93 8.61 7.11
C ASN A 104 -14.04 7.84 7.85
N LEU A 105 -14.75 6.96 7.15
CA LEU A 105 -15.81 6.13 7.72
C LEU A 105 -15.23 5.11 8.71
N VAL A 106 -14.15 4.42 8.31
CA VAL A 106 -13.47 3.43 9.15
C VAL A 106 -12.89 4.08 10.41
N HIS A 107 -12.19 5.20 10.26
CA HIS A 107 -11.50 5.89 11.35
C HIS A 107 -12.40 6.82 12.16
N LYS A 108 -13.67 7.00 11.75
CA LYS A 108 -14.69 7.85 12.38
C LYS A 108 -14.24 9.31 12.57
N ARG A 109 -13.39 9.81 11.68
CA ARG A 109 -12.84 11.18 11.69
C ARG A 109 -12.32 11.55 10.32
N ASN A 110 -12.07 12.84 10.10
CA ASN A 110 -11.39 13.28 8.87
C ASN A 110 -9.88 12.95 8.96
N VAL A 111 -9.39 12.07 8.08
CA VAL A 111 -7.98 11.66 8.01
C VAL A 111 -7.19 12.40 6.94
N LEU A 112 -7.85 13.16 6.06
CA LEU A 112 -7.19 13.89 4.97
C LEU A 112 -6.09 14.85 5.47
N PRO A 113 -6.25 15.58 6.59
CA PRO A 113 -5.18 16.45 7.11
C PRO A 113 -3.89 15.69 7.48
N GLU A 114 -3.98 14.41 7.83
CA GLU A 114 -2.78 13.60 8.13
C GLU A 114 -2.07 13.12 6.87
N MET A 115 -2.75 13.10 5.72
CA MET A 115 -2.19 12.71 4.42
C MET A 115 -1.53 13.88 3.69
N GLU A 116 -1.82 15.11 4.11
CA GLU A 116 -1.28 16.33 3.51
C GLU A 116 0.26 16.33 3.55
N GLY A 117 0.88 16.64 2.41
CA GLY A 117 2.33 16.60 2.24
C GLY A 117 2.96 15.20 2.21
N LEU A 118 2.20 14.15 2.51
CA LEU A 118 2.67 12.75 2.49
C LEU A 118 2.18 11.97 1.28
N ILE A 119 0.96 12.24 0.80
CA ILE A 119 0.34 11.56 -0.34
C ILE A 119 0.20 12.56 -1.49
N ASP A 120 0.90 12.33 -2.61
CA ASP A 120 0.90 13.23 -3.76
C ASP A 120 -0.25 12.96 -4.74
N ALA A 121 -0.82 11.75 -4.73
CA ALA A 121 -1.93 11.36 -5.58
C ALA A 121 -2.82 10.27 -4.94
N LEU A 122 -4.13 10.39 -5.15
CA LEU A 122 -5.14 9.42 -4.72
C LEU A 122 -5.82 8.79 -5.95
N SER A 123 -6.24 7.53 -5.84
CA SER A 123 -6.99 6.79 -6.87
C SER A 123 -7.97 5.82 -6.27
#